data_AF-A0A7L1K5N1-F1
#
_entry.id   AF-A0A7L1K5N1-F1
#
_cell.length_a   1.000
_cell.length_b   1.000
_cell.length_c   1.000
_cell.angle_alpha   90.00
_cell.angle_beta   90.00
_cell.angle_gamma   90.00
#
_symmetry.space_group_name_H-M   'P 1'
#
loop_
_entity.id
_entity.type
_entity.pdbx_description
1 polymer ?
#
loop_
_entity_poly.entity_id
_entity_poly.type
_entity_poly.pdbx_seq_one_letter_code
_entity_poly.pdbx_strand_id
1 'polypeptide(L)'
;NISGALCISQAWPGMARTIYNDHKRFLETYLTPYPGFFFTGDGVYRTSEGYYQLTGRLDDIINISGHRLGTAEVEDVVNHHVAVAESAVIGYPHEIKGEGAYAFVVLKKDSGYTQETLAAELRELISKKIAKYAAPEYVQVT
;
A
#
# COMPACT_ATOMS: atom_id res chain seq x y z
N ASN A 1 4.37 16.90 -11.52
CA ASN A 1 4.58 15.53 -11.01
C ASN A 1 3.35 14.68 -11.35
N ILE A 2 3.52 13.38 -11.59
CA ILE A 2 2.45 12.50 -12.09
C ILE A 2 2.44 11.22 -11.25
N SER A 3 1.25 10.74 -10.88
CA SER A 3 1.04 9.45 -10.21
C SER A 3 0.10 8.58 -11.04
N GLY A 4 0.28 7.26 -11.01
CA GLY A 4 -0.57 6.31 -11.73
C GLY A 4 -0.03 4.89 -11.72
N ALA A 5 -0.53 4.08 -12.64
CA ALA A 5 -0.05 2.71 -12.85
C ALA A 5 1.34 2.67 -13.49
N LEU A 6 2.22 1.82 -12.95
CA LEU A 6 3.50 1.52 -13.56
C LEU A 6 3.32 0.50 -14.70
N CYS A 7 3.63 0.96 -15.91
CA CYS A 7 3.54 0.20 -17.14
C CYS A 7 4.86 0.25 -17.91
N ILE A 8 5.26 -0.87 -18.52
CA ILE A 8 6.46 -0.97 -19.35
C ILE A 8 6.03 -1.04 -20.82
N SER A 9 6.54 -0.13 -21.65
CA SER A 9 6.10 0.04 -23.04
C SER A 9 6.73 -0.93 -24.04
N GLN A 10 7.79 -1.64 -23.66
CA GLN A 10 8.53 -2.54 -24.54
C GLN A 10 8.89 -3.84 -23.83
N ALA A 11 8.89 -4.94 -24.57
CA ALA A 11 9.35 -6.22 -24.04
C ALA A 11 10.86 -6.17 -23.74
N TRP A 12 11.27 -6.93 -22.72
CA TRP A 12 12.68 -7.10 -22.35
C TRP A 12 13.06 -8.59 -22.34
N PRO A 13 14.35 -8.93 -22.46
CA PRO A 13 14.78 -10.33 -22.57
C PRO A 13 14.27 -11.23 -21.43
N GLY A 14 14.25 -10.72 -20.19
CA GLY A 14 13.81 -11.43 -18.99
C GLY A 14 12.29 -11.41 -18.72
N MET A 15 11.46 -10.89 -19.62
CA MET A 15 10.00 -10.84 -19.42
C MET A 15 9.41 -12.25 -19.32
N ALA A 16 8.47 -12.49 -18.39
CA ALA A 16 7.73 -13.75 -18.36
C ALA A 16 7.02 -13.99 -19.71
N ARG A 17 7.04 -15.23 -20.20
CA ARG A 17 6.49 -15.56 -21.54
C ARG A 17 5.03 -15.99 -21.49
N THR A 18 4.60 -16.61 -20.40
CA THR A 18 3.24 -17.10 -20.20
C THR A 18 3.02 -17.53 -18.75
N ILE A 19 1.78 -17.85 -18.39
CA ILE A 19 1.42 -18.66 -17.21
C ILE A 19 1.27 -20.10 -17.70
N TYR A 20 1.86 -21.07 -16.97
CA TYR A 20 1.86 -22.47 -17.37
C TYR A 20 0.43 -22.99 -17.62
N ASN A 21 0.22 -23.58 -18.80
CA ASN A 21 -1.09 -24.05 -19.30
C ASN A 21 -2.21 -22.99 -19.36
N ASP A 22 -1.91 -21.70 -19.26
CA ASP A 22 -2.91 -20.63 -19.28
C ASP A 22 -2.38 -19.32 -19.88
N HIS A 23 -2.11 -19.32 -21.18
CA HIS A 23 -1.65 -18.11 -21.88
C HIS A 23 -2.71 -17.00 -21.91
N LYS A 24 -4.00 -17.37 -21.92
CA LYS A 24 -5.10 -16.40 -21.88
C LYS A 24 -5.03 -15.55 -20.62
N ARG A 25 -4.87 -16.18 -19.45
CA ARG A 25 -4.70 -15.47 -18.18
C ARG A 25 -3.49 -14.54 -18.18
N PHE A 26 -2.39 -14.92 -18.81
CA PHE A 26 -1.21 -14.04 -18.94
C PHE A 26 -1.55 -12.75 -19.69
N LEU A 27 -2.21 -12.87 -20.85
CA LEU A 27 -2.63 -11.70 -21.62
C LEU A 27 -3.61 -10.82 -20.83
N GLU A 28 -4.64 -11.43 -20.25
CA GLU A 28 -5.67 -10.74 -19.47
C GLU A 28 -5.11 -10.02 -18.24
N THR A 29 -4.12 -10.62 -17.58
CA THR A 29 -3.53 -10.07 -16.36
C THR A 29 -2.55 -8.95 -16.65
N TYR A 30 -1.69 -9.10 -17.68
CA TYR A 30 -0.53 -8.23 -17.86
C TYR A 30 -0.59 -7.31 -19.09
N LEU A 31 -1.38 -7.63 -20.13
CA LEU A 31 -1.36 -6.86 -21.39
C LEU A 31 -2.71 -6.21 -21.75
N THR A 32 -3.82 -6.76 -21.27
CA THR A 32 -5.16 -6.22 -21.49
C THR A 32 -5.49 -4.97 -20.66
N PRO A 33 -5.05 -4.83 -19.38
CA PRO A 33 -5.43 -3.67 -18.56
C PRO A 33 -5.02 -2.33 -19.17
N TYR A 34 -3.87 -2.29 -19.84
CA TYR A 34 -3.36 -1.13 -20.57
C TYR A 34 -2.84 -1.58 -21.93
N PRO A 35 -3.69 -1.60 -22.99
CA PRO A 35 -3.30 -2.10 -24.31
C PRO A 35 -2.04 -1.43 -24.85
N GLY A 36 -1.08 -2.24 -25.29
CA GLY A 36 0.22 -1.79 -25.78
C GLY A 36 1.30 -1.65 -24.70
N PHE A 37 0.98 -1.95 -23.44
CA PHE A 37 1.92 -1.92 -22.32
C PHE A 37 1.84 -3.20 -21.48
N PHE A 38 2.96 -3.55 -20.82
CA PHE A 38 2.97 -4.53 -19.76
C PHE A 38 2.63 -3.86 -18.43
N PHE A 39 1.53 -4.28 -17.80
CA PHE A 39 1.09 -3.80 -16.51
C PHE A 39 1.78 -4.58 -15.38
N THR A 40 2.45 -3.86 -14.48
CA THR A 40 3.18 -4.46 -13.35
C THR A 40 2.26 -4.80 -12.17
N GLY A 41 1.10 -4.16 -12.08
CA GLY A 41 0.26 -4.19 -10.89
C GLY A 41 0.62 -3.14 -9.84
N ASP A 42 1.71 -2.39 -10.03
CA ASP A 42 2.21 -1.43 -9.04
C ASP A 42 1.79 0.00 -9.37
N GLY A 43 1.60 0.80 -8.32
CA GLY A 43 1.46 2.24 -8.39
C GLY A 43 2.83 2.92 -8.37
N VAL A 44 2.94 4.05 -9.06
CA VAL A 44 4.19 4.80 -9.12
C VAL A 44 3.94 6.29 -9.15
N TYR A 45 4.80 7.01 -8.45
CA TYR A 45 4.93 8.47 -8.51
C TYR A 45 6.22 8.84 -9.22
N ARG A 46 6.13 9.75 -10.21
CA ARG A 46 7.30 10.28 -10.90
C ARG A 46 7.60 11.71 -10.45
N THR A 47 8.81 11.91 -9.91
CA THR A 47 9.29 13.21 -9.45
C THR A 47 9.57 14.16 -10.62
N SER A 48 9.76 15.45 -10.35
CA SER A 48 10.12 16.47 -11.34
C SER A 48 11.45 16.15 -12.04
N GLU A 49 12.36 15.49 -11.33
CA GLU A 49 13.70 15.11 -11.78
C GLU A 49 13.70 13.77 -12.53
N GLY A 50 12.55 13.11 -12.64
CA GLY A 50 12.40 11.85 -13.39
C GLY A 50 12.66 10.57 -12.58
N TYR A 51 12.81 10.66 -11.25
CA TYR A 51 12.88 9.47 -10.40
C TYR A 51 11.50 8.83 -10.25
N TYR A 52 11.48 7.50 -10.18
CA TYR A 52 10.27 6.70 -9.97
C TYR A 52 10.25 6.20 -8.53
N GLN A 53 9.18 6.50 -7.82
CA GLN A 53 8.92 6.03 -6.46
C GLN A 53 7.74 5.07 -6.49
N LEU A 54 7.99 3.79 -6.18
CA LEU A 54 6.92 2.79 -6.09
C LEU A 54 6.06 3.08 -4.87
N THR A 55 4.74 3.11 -5.07
CA THR A 55 3.77 3.40 -4.00
C THR A 55 3.06 2.15 -3.50
N GLY A 56 3.55 0.97 -3.89
CA GLY A 56 2.96 -0.33 -3.58
C GLY A 56 2.03 -0.85 -4.67
N ARG A 57 1.31 -1.92 -4.34
CA ARG A 57 0.35 -2.61 -5.19
C ARG A 57 -0.90 -1.75 -5.44
N LEU A 58 -1.37 -1.67 -6.68
CA LEU A 58 -2.63 -0.97 -7.00
C LEU A 58 -3.88 -1.72 -6.52
N ASP A 59 -3.75 -3.02 -6.29
CA ASP A 59 -4.76 -3.85 -5.64
C ASP A 59 -4.77 -3.66 -4.11
N ASP A 60 -3.69 -3.21 -3.50
CA ASP A 60 -3.61 -2.87 -2.06
C ASP A 60 -3.99 -1.40 -1.80
N ILE A 61 -5.12 -0.97 -2.36
CA ILE A 61 -5.70 0.36 -2.14
C ILE A 61 -6.97 0.21 -1.29
N ILE A 62 -7.03 0.95 -0.19
CA ILE A 62 -8.22 1.10 0.65
C ILE A 62 -8.97 2.38 0.22
N ASN A 63 -10.30 2.34 0.18
CA ASN A 63 -11.17 3.47 -0.07
C ASN A 63 -11.89 3.92 1.21
N ILE A 64 -11.29 4.86 1.93
CA ILE A 64 -11.82 5.38 3.19
C ILE A 64 -12.56 6.69 2.92
N SER A 65 -13.88 6.67 3.04
CA SER A 65 -14.73 7.85 2.82
C SER A 65 -14.55 8.52 1.45
N GLY A 66 -14.26 7.72 0.40
CA GLY A 66 -14.02 8.22 -0.95
C GLY A 66 -12.55 8.56 -1.25
N HIS A 67 -11.65 8.46 -0.27
CA HIS A 67 -10.23 8.68 -0.45
C HIS A 67 -9.51 7.36 -0.73
N ARG A 68 -8.86 7.26 -1.90
CA ARG A 68 -7.99 6.13 -2.25
C ARG A 68 -6.65 6.28 -1.54
N LEU A 69 -6.35 5.33 -0.66
CA LEU A 69 -5.15 5.31 0.18
C LEU A 69 -4.41 3.99 -0.05
N GLY A 70 -3.13 4.06 -0.41
CA GLY A 70 -2.29 2.87 -0.49
C GLY A 70 -1.92 2.41 0.92
N THR A 71 -2.00 1.10 1.18
CA THR A 71 -1.61 0.53 2.49
C THR A 71 -0.15 0.83 2.83
N ALA A 72 0.73 0.75 1.83
CA ALA A 72 2.16 1.03 1.94
C ALA A 72 2.48 2.44 2.48
N GLU A 73 1.66 3.44 2.17
CA GLU A 73 1.85 4.81 2.69
C GLU A 73 1.61 4.86 4.20
N VAL A 74 0.60 4.14 4.69
CA VAL A 74 0.30 4.04 6.11
C VAL A 74 1.38 3.22 6.83
N GLU A 75 1.78 2.09 6.24
CA GLU A 75 2.85 1.23 6.77
C GLU A 75 4.17 1.97 6.89
N ASP A 76 4.54 2.79 5.90
CA ASP A 76 5.75 3.62 5.96
C ASP A 76 5.71 4.53 7.20
N VAL A 77 4.58 5.22 7.43
CA VAL A 77 4.43 6.09 8.60
C VAL A 77 4.48 5.30 9.91
N VAL A 78 3.86 4.12 9.98
CA VAL A 78 3.88 3.25 11.17
C VAL A 78 5.30 2.75 11.46
N ASN A 79 6.05 2.34 10.44
CA ASN A 79 7.41 1.83 10.55
C ASN A 79 8.44 2.90 10.97
N HIS A 80 8.12 4.20 10.81
CA HIS A 80 8.94 5.29 11.35
C HIS A 80 8.84 5.42 12.89
N HIS A 81 7.87 4.77 13.52
CA HIS A 81 7.72 4.80 14.97
C HIS A 81 8.84 4.00 15.66
N VAL A 82 9.49 4.58 16.68
CA VAL A 82 10.69 4.00 17.30
C VAL A 82 10.49 2.58 17.84
N ALA A 83 9.29 2.30 18.36
CA ALA A 83 8.92 1.01 18.94
C ALA A 83 8.55 -0.07 17.92
N VAL A 84 8.24 0.31 16.67
CA VAL A 84 7.75 -0.62 15.64
C VAL A 84 8.93 -1.27 14.94
N ALA A 85 8.89 -2.60 14.86
CA ALA A 85 9.81 -3.39 14.05
C ALA A 85 9.29 -3.53 12.61
N GLU A 86 8.03 -3.97 12.47
CA GLU A 86 7.35 -4.17 11.20
C GLU A 86 5.84 -3.89 11.35
N SER A 87 5.18 -3.60 10.23
CA SER A 87 3.74 -3.38 10.19
C SER A 87 3.12 -3.89 8.90
N ALA A 88 1.84 -4.25 8.96
CA ALA A 88 0.99 -4.50 7.80
C ALA A 88 -0.35 -3.78 7.99
N VAL A 89 -0.85 -3.14 6.94
CA VAL A 89 -2.14 -2.43 6.96
C VAL A 89 -3.08 -3.04 5.94
N ILE A 90 -4.32 -3.29 6.35
CA ILE A 90 -5.38 -3.79 5.48
C ILE A 90 -6.63 -2.90 5.56
N GLY A 91 -7.45 -2.97 4.51
CA GLY A 91 -8.81 -2.46 4.53
C GLY A 91 -9.73 -3.45 5.24
N TYR A 92 -10.65 -2.94 6.06
CA TYR A 92 -11.79 -3.73 6.56
C TYR A 92 -13.12 -3.03 6.21
N PRO A 93 -14.22 -3.77 6.03
CA PRO A 93 -15.53 -3.18 5.78
C PRO A 93 -15.96 -2.29 6.94
N HIS A 94 -16.31 -1.04 6.65
CA HIS A 94 -16.77 -0.08 7.66
C HIS A 94 -18.14 0.47 7.26
N GLU A 95 -19.13 0.39 8.15
CA GLU A 95 -20.53 0.76 7.87
C GLU A 95 -20.71 2.20 7.36
N ILE A 96 -19.99 3.16 7.95
CA ILE A 96 -20.06 4.58 7.57
C ILE A 96 -19.05 4.96 6.47
N LYS A 97 -17.80 4.49 6.57
CA LYS A 97 -16.69 4.95 5.71
C LYS A 97 -16.56 4.18 4.40
N GLY A 98 -17.32 3.09 4.23
CA GLY A 98 -17.09 2.08 3.19
C GLY A 98 -15.99 1.11 3.64
N GLU A 99 -14.77 1.61 3.77
CA GLU A 99 -13.64 0.87 4.34
C GLU A 99 -12.96 1.68 5.44
N GLY A 100 -12.30 0.98 6.37
CA GLY A 100 -11.40 1.55 7.36
C GLY A 100 -10.03 0.89 7.32
N ALA A 101 -9.03 1.53 7.92
CA ALA A 101 -7.69 0.96 8.04
C ALA A 101 -7.56 0.15 9.33
N TYR A 102 -7.01 -1.07 9.21
CA TYR A 102 -6.61 -1.94 10.31
C TYR A 102 -5.09 -2.15 10.24
N ALA A 103 -4.38 -1.86 11.33
CA ALA A 103 -2.93 -2.03 11.40
C ALA A 103 -2.54 -3.22 12.29
N PHE A 104 -1.74 -4.13 11.75
CA PHE A 104 -1.00 -5.13 12.51
C PHE A 104 0.42 -4.62 12.73
N VAL A 105 0.91 -4.74 13.96
CA VAL A 105 2.19 -4.15 14.36
C VAL A 105 3.00 -5.15 15.17
N VAL A 106 4.25 -5.34 14.77
CA VAL A 106 5.24 -6.10 15.53
C VAL A 106 6.14 -5.11 16.26
N LEU A 107 6.27 -5.25 17.57
CA LEU A 107 7.10 -4.39 18.39
C LEU A 107 8.56 -4.87 18.40
N LYS A 108 9.48 -3.91 18.51
CA LYS A 108 10.87 -4.22 18.88
C LYS A 108 10.91 -4.81 20.29
N LYS A 109 11.89 -5.71 20.54
CA LYS A 109 12.14 -6.27 21.87
C LYS A 109 12.37 -5.15 22.88
N ASP A 110 11.84 -5.34 24.08
CA ASP A 110 12.00 -4.44 25.22
C ASP A 110 11.56 -2.99 24.96
N SER A 111 10.61 -2.78 24.02
CA SER A 111 10.12 -1.44 23.68
C SER A 111 9.41 -0.75 24.85
N GLY A 112 8.83 -1.52 25.78
CA GLY A 112 8.04 -1.00 26.89
C GLY A 112 6.66 -0.46 26.50
N TYR A 113 6.26 -0.62 25.24
CA TYR A 113 4.96 -0.16 24.73
C TYR A 113 3.86 -1.20 24.95
N THR A 114 2.66 -0.70 25.29
CA THR A 114 1.42 -1.50 25.27
C THR A 114 0.67 -1.25 23.97
N GLN A 115 -0.31 -2.09 23.65
CA GLN A 115 -1.16 -1.89 22.48
C GLN A 115 -1.90 -0.55 22.55
N GLU A 116 -2.42 -0.16 23.72
CA GLU A 116 -3.20 1.06 23.89
C GLU A 116 -2.36 2.32 23.70
N THR A 117 -1.16 2.34 24.31
CA THR A 117 -0.22 3.46 24.22
C THR A 117 0.28 3.63 22.78
N LEU A 118 0.68 2.52 22.14
CA LEU A 118 1.07 2.51 20.74
C LEU A 118 -0.06 2.96 19.81
N ALA A 119 -1.28 2.46 20.02
CA ALA A 119 -2.42 2.79 19.16
C ALA A 119 -2.80 4.27 19.23
N ALA A 120 -2.65 4.93 20.38
CA ALA A 120 -2.87 6.37 20.51
C ALA A 120 -1.80 7.16 19.73
N GLU A 121 -0.52 6.82 19.93
CA GLU A 121 0.61 7.50 19.26
C GLU A 121 0.58 7.32 17.74
N LEU A 122 0.30 6.10 17.25
CA LEU A 122 0.21 5.82 15.81
C LEU A 122 -0.94 6.58 15.14
N ARG A 123 -2.11 6.66 15.78
CA ARG A 123 -3.24 7.44 15.23
C ARG A 123 -2.90 8.92 15.10
N GLU A 124 -2.21 9.47 16.10
CA GLU A 124 -1.75 10.86 16.05
C GLU A 124 -0.69 11.07 14.95
N LEU A 125 0.29 10.17 14.86
CA LEU A 125 1.36 10.22 13.88
C LEU A 125 0.81 10.18 12.44
N ILE A 126 -0.09 9.24 12.15
CA ILE A 126 -0.71 9.07 10.83
C ILE A 126 -1.63 10.26 10.51
N SER A 127 -2.39 10.75 11.48
CA SER A 127 -3.23 11.94 11.29
C SER A 127 -2.41 13.18 10.91
N LYS A 128 -1.20 13.30 11.46
CA LYS A 128 -0.28 14.41 11.18
C LYS A 128 0.45 14.27 9.85
N LYS A 129 0.90 13.07 9.48
CA LYS A 129 1.71 12.84 8.27
C LYS A 129 0.87 12.64 7.01
N ILE A 130 -0.28 11.99 7.11
CA ILE A 130 -1.15 11.65 5.98
C ILE A 130 -2.43 12.48 6.08
N ALA A 131 -3.37 12.04 6.92
CA ALA A 131 -4.64 12.71 7.17
C ALA A 131 -5.41 12.00 8.30
N LYS A 132 -6.38 12.71 8.91
CA LYS A 132 -7.25 12.12 9.95
C LYS A 132 -8.05 10.90 9.47
N TYR A 133 -8.44 10.84 8.20
CA TYR A 133 -9.19 9.69 7.68
C TYR A 133 -8.32 8.43 7.53
N ALA A 134 -7.00 8.58 7.39
CA ALA A 134 -6.06 7.48 7.22
C ALA A 134 -5.67 6.80 8.55
N ALA A 135 -5.99 7.42 9.69
CA ALA A 135 -5.67 6.88 10.99
C ALA A 135 -6.40 5.55 11.22
N PRO A 136 -5.70 4.46 11.58
CA PRO A 136 -6.30 3.16 11.76
C PRO A 136 -7.20 3.14 13.00
N GLU A 137 -8.40 2.59 12.85
CA GLU A 137 -9.32 2.42 13.97
C GLU A 137 -8.87 1.28 14.88
N TYR A 138 -8.29 0.24 14.29
CA TYR A 138 -7.77 -0.92 14.99
C TYR A 138 -6.26 -1.00 14.81
N VAL A 139 -5.56 -1.19 15.94
CA VAL A 139 -4.14 -1.46 15.99
C VAL A 139 -3.97 -2.72 16.84
N GLN A 140 -3.49 -3.79 16.21
CA GLN A 140 -3.24 -5.07 16.87
C GLN A 140 -1.73 -5.29 16.99
N VAL A 141 -1.26 -5.44 18.22
CA VAL A 141 0.13 -5.84 18.47
C VAL A 141 0.23 -7.37 18.38
N THR A 142 1.19 -7.87 17.61
CA THR A 142 1.47 -9.31 17.42
C THR A 142 2.80 -9.70 18.05
#